data_AF-A0A2S9XEZ5-F1
#
_entry.id   AF-A0A2S9XEZ5-F1
#
_cell.length_a   1.000
_cell.length_b   1.000
_cell.length_c   1.000
_cell.angle_alpha   90.00
_cell.angle_beta   90.00
_cell.angle_gamma   90.00
#
_symmetry.space_group_name_H-M   'P 1'
#
loop_
_entity.id
_entity.type
_entity.pdbx_description
1 polymer ?
#
loop_
_entity_poly.entity_id
_entity_poly.type
_entity_poly.pdbx_seq_one_letter_code
_entity_poly.pdbx_strand_id
1 'polypeptide(L)'
;MRRAGLILLALAVSQLACRIPNEDHCGRRDGDATCVERDSARPYCSLCEPEHDGCVEAVAEITADCRPAGSGSDPGDGATETHAESGGETVATETGLTPECGNGVKEPGEDCDGMDFGELSCADPFGLPSGTLVCVVGQCVVDTSQCCLMDGQVCEPGECCNTNCNLVTNKCGL
;
A
#
# COMPACT_ATOMS: atom_id res chain seq x y z
N MET A 1 22.23 -13.85 -56.09
CA MET A 1 22.50 -12.39 -56.16
C MET A 1 21.36 -11.67 -55.45
N ARG A 2 21.53 -10.65 -54.61
CA ARG A 2 22.73 -10.02 -54.02
C ARG A 2 22.43 -9.60 -52.57
N ARG A 3 23.49 -9.54 -51.76
CA ARG A 3 23.56 -9.14 -50.35
C ARG A 3 22.87 -7.79 -50.02
N ALA A 4 22.10 -7.76 -48.93
CA ALA A 4 22.12 -6.75 -47.85
C ALA A 4 21.12 -7.21 -46.75
N GLY A 5 21.42 -7.23 -45.45
CA GLY A 5 22.69 -6.97 -44.78
C GLY A 5 22.77 -5.60 -44.10
N LEU A 6 21.90 -5.34 -43.13
CA LEU A 6 22.09 -4.30 -42.12
C LEU A 6 21.62 -4.81 -40.76
N ILE A 7 22.47 -4.72 -39.74
CA ILE A 7 22.08 -4.87 -38.34
C ILE A 7 21.65 -3.48 -37.88
N LEU A 8 20.43 -3.36 -37.34
CA LEU A 8 20.00 -2.15 -36.64
C LEU A 8 19.55 -2.54 -35.24
N LEU A 9 20.35 -2.10 -34.27
CA LEU A 9 20.13 -2.35 -32.85
C LEU A 9 19.09 -1.35 -32.32
N ALA A 10 17.87 -1.82 -32.09
CA ALA A 10 16.90 -1.18 -31.22
C ALA A 10 16.60 -2.17 -30.08
N LEU A 11 17.48 -2.26 -29.09
CA LEU A 11 17.35 -1.54 -27.82
C LEU A 11 15.95 -1.73 -27.22
N ALA A 12 15.88 -2.59 -26.21
CA ALA A 12 14.67 -2.80 -25.43
C ALA A 12 14.29 -1.50 -24.70
N VAL A 13 13.10 -0.97 -25.01
CA VAL A 13 12.43 0.05 -24.19
C VAL A 13 11.12 -0.55 -23.66
N SER A 14 11.24 -1.70 -23.01
CA SER A 14 10.26 -2.20 -22.03
C SER A 14 10.39 -1.41 -20.72
N GLN A 15 10.52 -0.08 -20.82
CA GLN A 15 10.91 0.82 -19.72
C GLN A 15 10.10 2.12 -19.74
N LEU A 16 8.79 1.99 -19.57
CA LEU A 16 7.96 3.04 -18.96
C LEU A 16 6.83 2.44 -18.11
N ALA A 17 7.06 1.24 -17.57
CA ALA A 17 6.26 0.71 -16.46
C ALA A 17 6.39 1.67 -15.27
N CYS A 18 5.28 2.34 -14.94
CA CYS A 18 4.99 3.20 -13.79
C CYS A 18 6.18 3.49 -12.84
N ARG A 19 7.10 4.36 -13.25
CA ARG A 19 8.48 4.32 -12.72
C ARG A 19 8.75 5.17 -11.47
N ILE A 20 7.84 6.07 -11.09
CA ILE A 20 8.07 7.00 -9.97
C ILE A 20 6.76 7.27 -9.19
N PRO A 21 6.34 6.38 -8.28
CA PRO A 21 5.57 6.83 -7.12
C PRO A 21 6.46 7.79 -6.31
N ASN A 22 6.04 9.05 -6.18
CA ASN A 22 6.66 10.00 -5.24
C ASN A 22 6.02 9.85 -3.84
N GLU A 23 6.53 10.53 -2.81
CA GLU A 23 5.99 10.37 -1.46
C GLU A 23 4.54 10.90 -1.30
N ASP A 24 4.09 11.80 -2.18
CA ASP A 24 2.79 12.49 -2.14
C ASP A 24 1.83 12.04 -3.25
N HIS A 25 2.09 10.87 -3.81
CA HIS A 25 1.61 10.43 -5.11
C HIS A 25 0.11 10.06 -5.16
N CYS A 26 -0.64 10.71 -6.07
CA CYS A 26 -2.11 10.84 -6.02
C CYS A 26 -2.66 11.21 -4.62
N GLY A 27 -1.80 11.80 -3.79
CA GLY A 27 -2.00 11.85 -2.37
C GLY A 27 -1.83 10.50 -1.66
N ARG A 28 -1.11 10.55 -0.54
CA ARG A 28 -1.54 9.93 0.75
C ARG A 28 -2.92 10.48 1.22
N ARG A 29 -3.83 10.77 0.28
CA ARG A 29 -4.85 11.84 0.30
C ARG A 29 -5.90 11.66 -0.83
N ASP A 30 -6.90 10.80 -0.67
CA ASP A 30 -8.17 10.74 -1.45
C ASP A 30 -8.18 10.70 -3.01
N GLY A 31 -7.04 10.61 -3.72
CA GLY A 31 -6.99 10.23 -5.14
C GLY A 31 -7.75 11.16 -6.10
N ASP A 32 -8.69 10.60 -6.88
CA ASP A 32 -9.53 11.34 -7.84
C ASP A 32 -10.24 12.55 -7.18
N ALA A 33 -10.66 12.44 -5.92
CA ALA A 33 -11.33 13.54 -5.21
C ALA A 33 -10.37 14.72 -4.97
N THR A 34 -9.13 14.45 -4.56
CA THR A 34 -8.07 15.47 -4.43
C THR A 34 -7.72 16.12 -5.78
N CYS A 35 -7.81 15.36 -6.88
CA CYS A 35 -7.68 15.92 -8.22
C CYS A 35 -8.84 16.88 -8.56
N VAL A 36 -10.10 16.47 -8.33
CA VAL A 36 -11.30 17.30 -8.52
C VAL A 36 -11.27 18.61 -7.71
N GLU A 37 -10.83 18.55 -6.43
CA GLU A 37 -10.74 19.75 -5.58
C GLU A 37 -9.62 20.71 -6.02
N ARG A 38 -8.52 20.17 -6.55
CA ARG A 38 -7.35 20.96 -7.00
C ARG A 38 -7.57 21.61 -8.36
N ASP A 39 -8.04 20.85 -9.33
CA ASP A 39 -8.31 21.32 -10.70
C ASP A 39 -9.41 20.47 -11.35
N SER A 40 -10.60 21.07 -11.51
CA SER A 40 -11.73 20.40 -12.14
C SER A 40 -11.59 20.18 -13.65
N ALA A 41 -10.53 20.71 -14.29
CA ALA A 41 -10.12 20.31 -15.64
C ALA A 41 -9.22 19.06 -15.65
N ARG A 42 -8.67 18.65 -14.51
CA ARG A 42 -7.78 17.48 -14.33
C ARG A 42 -8.27 16.56 -13.21
N PRO A 43 -9.51 16.02 -13.29
CA PRO A 43 -10.19 15.38 -12.15
C PRO A 43 -9.76 13.93 -11.86
N TYR A 44 -8.73 13.39 -12.53
CA TYR A 44 -8.39 11.96 -12.47
C TYR A 44 -6.96 11.71 -12.03
N CYS A 45 -6.77 10.76 -11.10
CA CYS A 45 -5.47 10.23 -10.71
C CYS A 45 -4.91 9.28 -11.77
N SER A 46 -3.68 9.54 -12.21
CA SER A 46 -2.79 8.60 -12.90
C SER A 46 -1.58 8.33 -12.01
N LEU A 47 -1.34 7.06 -11.68
CA LEU A 47 -0.17 6.68 -10.87
C LEU A 47 1.16 6.76 -11.67
N CYS A 48 1.13 7.11 -12.96
CA CYS A 48 2.33 7.02 -13.80
C CYS A 48 2.71 8.33 -14.50
N GLU A 49 1.93 9.40 -14.31
CA GLU A 49 2.33 10.77 -14.67
C GLU A 49 2.88 11.52 -13.45
N PRO A 50 4.08 12.14 -13.53
CA PRO A 50 4.65 12.91 -12.41
C PRO A 50 4.14 14.35 -12.35
N GLU A 51 3.41 14.82 -13.37
CA GLU A 51 2.87 16.18 -13.41
C GLU A 51 1.67 16.32 -12.45
N HIS A 52 1.55 17.47 -11.78
CA HIS A 52 0.44 17.79 -10.86
C HIS A 52 0.14 16.67 -9.84
N ASP A 53 1.19 16.06 -9.29
CA ASP A 53 1.21 14.90 -8.37
C ASP A 53 0.44 13.65 -8.85
N GLY A 54 0.14 13.58 -10.16
CA GLY A 54 -0.62 12.50 -10.80
C GLY A 54 -1.94 12.92 -11.46
N CYS A 55 -2.37 14.19 -11.38
CA CYS A 55 -3.68 14.58 -11.92
C CYS A 55 -3.68 14.84 -13.44
N VAL A 56 -4.55 14.12 -14.17
CA VAL A 56 -4.65 14.14 -15.65
C VAL A 56 -6.07 14.48 -16.14
N GLU A 57 -6.16 14.87 -17.42
CA GLU A 57 -7.39 15.41 -18.05
C GLU A 57 -8.42 14.33 -18.45
N ALA A 58 -8.03 13.06 -18.60
CA ALA A 58 -8.94 11.97 -18.97
C ALA A 58 -8.47 10.58 -18.47
N VAL A 59 -9.43 9.74 -18.06
CA VAL A 59 -9.17 8.34 -17.64
C VAL A 59 -8.76 7.44 -18.81
N ALA A 60 -9.27 7.70 -20.01
CA ALA A 60 -9.23 6.73 -21.13
C ALA A 60 -7.83 6.46 -21.72
N GLU A 61 -6.85 7.33 -21.46
CA GLU A 61 -5.45 7.16 -21.91
C GLU A 61 -4.57 6.47 -20.84
N ILE A 62 -5.11 6.23 -19.63
CA ILE A 62 -4.43 5.53 -18.54
C ILE A 62 -4.53 4.01 -18.78
N THR A 63 -3.42 3.28 -18.88
CA THR A 63 -3.49 1.81 -19.08
C THR A 63 -3.95 1.10 -17.81
N ALA A 64 -4.51 -0.10 -17.96
CA ALA A 64 -5.05 -0.88 -16.83
C ALA A 64 -3.99 -1.17 -15.75
N ASP A 65 -2.71 -1.30 -16.15
CA ASP A 65 -1.55 -1.51 -15.28
C ASP A 65 -1.31 -0.34 -14.31
N CYS A 66 -1.93 0.81 -14.57
CA CYS A 66 -1.76 2.06 -13.82
C CYS A 66 -2.93 2.36 -12.87
N ARG A 67 -3.98 1.52 -12.85
CA ARG A 67 -5.19 1.71 -12.01
C ARG A 67 -5.22 0.70 -10.86
N PRO A 68 -5.31 1.12 -9.58
CA PRO A 68 -5.42 0.18 -8.47
C PRO A 68 -6.76 -0.56 -8.51
N ALA A 69 -6.70 -1.89 -8.40
CA ALA A 69 -7.88 -2.76 -8.44
C ALA A 69 -8.78 -2.50 -7.21
N GLY A 70 -9.99 -1.97 -7.45
CA GLY A 70 -10.98 -1.70 -6.40
C GLY A 70 -11.77 -0.41 -6.62
N SER A 71 -11.19 0.61 -7.26
CA SER A 71 -11.92 1.83 -7.66
C SER A 71 -12.78 1.56 -8.91
N GLY A 72 -13.88 0.84 -8.71
CA GLY A 72 -14.78 0.37 -9.76
C GLY A 72 -15.87 1.38 -10.14
N SER A 73 -16.13 1.53 -11.44
CA SER A 73 -17.32 2.20 -11.98
C SER A 73 -17.61 1.75 -13.41
N ASP A 74 -18.10 0.52 -13.56
CA ASP A 74 -19.01 0.17 -14.66
C ASP A 74 -19.90 -1.05 -14.28
N PRO A 75 -21.17 -1.12 -14.71
CA PRO A 75 -22.09 -2.20 -14.33
C PRO A 75 -22.29 -3.26 -15.43
N GLY A 76 -21.91 -4.50 -15.14
CA GLY A 76 -21.99 -5.67 -16.04
C GLY A 76 -20.60 -6.07 -16.56
N ASP A 77 -20.28 -7.35 -16.78
CA ASP A 77 -21.17 -8.50 -17.00
C ASP A 77 -20.75 -9.75 -16.18
N GLY A 78 -21.61 -10.77 -16.14
CA GLY A 78 -21.41 -11.94 -15.28
C GLY A 78 -20.53 -13.05 -15.87
N ALA A 79 -19.32 -13.25 -15.33
CA ALA A 79 -18.48 -14.43 -15.59
C ALA A 79 -18.61 -15.47 -14.46
N THR A 80 -18.96 -16.71 -14.81
CA THR A 80 -19.08 -17.83 -13.86
C THR A 80 -17.80 -18.65 -13.82
N GLU A 81 -17.03 -18.52 -12.73
CA GLU A 81 -15.86 -19.38 -12.45
C GLU A 81 -16.27 -20.53 -11.51
N THR A 82 -16.37 -21.75 -12.03
CA THR A 82 -16.69 -22.95 -11.23
C THR A 82 -15.44 -23.56 -10.60
N HIS A 83 -15.31 -23.47 -9.27
CA HIS A 83 -14.22 -24.15 -8.55
C HIS A 83 -14.35 -25.68 -8.55
N ALA A 84 -13.51 -26.32 -9.35
CA ALA A 84 -13.05 -27.71 -9.28
C ALA A 84 -11.59 -27.69 -9.77
N GLU A 85 -10.62 -28.48 -9.30
CA GLU A 85 -10.59 -29.70 -8.47
C GLU A 85 -9.47 -29.55 -7.41
N SER A 86 -9.65 -29.99 -6.15
CA SER A 86 -9.40 -31.35 -5.62
C SER A 86 -7.94 -31.72 -5.32
N GLY A 87 -7.66 -32.08 -4.06
CA GLY A 87 -6.76 -33.17 -3.67
C GLY A 87 -5.25 -33.01 -3.89
N GLY A 88 -4.52 -32.54 -2.87
CA GLY A 88 -3.05 -32.40 -2.91
C GLY A 88 -2.37 -32.55 -1.54
N GLU A 89 -2.70 -33.60 -0.78
CA GLU A 89 -2.10 -33.81 0.55
C GLU A 89 -0.66 -34.34 0.46
N THR A 90 0.31 -33.43 0.44
CA THR A 90 1.74 -33.77 0.47
C THR A 90 2.50 -32.94 1.51
N VAL A 91 3.22 -33.67 2.39
CA VAL A 91 4.11 -33.20 3.46
C VAL A 91 4.83 -31.89 3.15
N ALA A 92 4.63 -30.88 4.00
CA ALA A 92 5.41 -29.65 4.02
C ALA A 92 6.88 -29.95 4.37
N THR A 93 7.69 -30.13 3.32
CA THR A 93 9.15 -30.01 3.39
C THR A 93 9.50 -28.55 3.18
N GLU A 94 10.45 -28.00 3.94
CA GLU A 94 10.91 -26.62 3.77
C GLU A 94 11.40 -26.37 2.32
N THR A 95 10.53 -25.78 1.50
CA THR A 95 10.98 -25.00 0.35
C THR A 95 11.57 -23.72 0.90
N GLY A 96 12.89 -23.58 0.82
CA GLY A 96 13.60 -22.36 1.21
C GLY A 96 13.27 -21.19 0.28
N LEU A 97 12.06 -20.65 0.43
CA LEU A 97 11.76 -19.27 0.06
C LEU A 97 12.66 -18.39 0.93
N THR A 98 13.40 -17.50 0.28
CA THR A 98 14.11 -16.43 1.00
C THR A 98 13.08 -15.38 1.38
N PRO A 99 12.93 -15.02 2.67
CA PRO A 99 11.90 -14.08 3.10
C PRO A 99 11.99 -12.77 2.30
N GLU A 100 10.89 -12.39 1.65
CA GLU A 100 10.85 -11.26 0.71
C GLU A 100 9.97 -10.11 1.22
N CYS A 101 10.56 -9.30 2.10
CA CYS A 101 9.92 -8.12 2.68
C CYS A 101 9.28 -7.18 1.63
N GLY A 102 7.96 -7.04 1.72
CA GLY A 102 7.11 -6.27 0.80
C GLY A 102 6.17 -7.12 -0.06
N ASN A 103 6.13 -8.44 0.15
CA ASN A 103 5.21 -9.36 -0.52
C ASN A 103 3.79 -9.38 0.12
N GLY A 104 3.66 -8.92 1.37
CA GLY A 104 2.42 -8.79 2.11
C GLY A 104 2.03 -9.99 2.99
N VAL A 105 2.95 -10.93 3.20
CA VAL A 105 2.83 -12.08 4.10
C VAL A 105 4.06 -12.12 5.00
N LYS A 106 3.87 -12.23 6.31
CA LYS A 106 4.98 -12.23 7.28
C LYS A 106 5.73 -13.57 7.24
N GLU A 107 6.97 -13.56 6.77
CA GLU A 107 7.79 -14.76 6.65
C GLU A 107 8.76 -14.97 7.85
N PRO A 108 9.31 -16.20 8.05
CA PRO A 108 10.22 -16.48 9.16
C PRO A 108 11.53 -15.68 9.09
N GLY A 109 11.62 -14.61 9.89
CA GLY A 109 12.74 -13.67 9.93
C GLY A 109 12.30 -12.21 9.96
N GLU A 110 11.01 -11.94 9.72
CA GLU A 110 10.39 -10.62 9.69
C GLU A 110 9.52 -10.37 10.93
N ASP A 111 9.43 -9.13 11.38
CA ASP A 111 8.50 -8.75 12.45
C ASP A 111 7.08 -8.55 11.88
N CYS A 112 6.97 -8.12 10.61
CA CYS A 112 5.72 -7.87 9.89
C CYS A 112 5.98 -7.79 8.38
N ASP A 113 4.94 -7.92 7.56
CA ASP A 113 4.95 -7.42 6.18
C ASP A 113 3.63 -6.72 5.83
N GLY A 114 3.72 -5.44 5.43
CA GLY A 114 2.58 -4.61 5.02
C GLY A 114 1.54 -4.41 6.14
N MET A 115 0.54 -5.30 6.18
CA MET A 115 -0.50 -5.37 7.21
C MET A 115 -0.52 -6.71 7.97
N ASP A 116 0.31 -7.67 7.59
CA ASP A 116 0.49 -8.92 8.33
C ASP A 116 1.51 -8.70 9.47
N PHE A 117 1.01 -8.70 10.69
CA PHE A 117 1.82 -8.62 11.92
C PHE A 117 1.92 -9.98 12.62
N GLY A 118 1.29 -11.03 12.08
CA GLY A 118 1.02 -12.29 12.77
C GLY A 118 0.19 -12.04 14.05
N GLU A 119 0.70 -12.51 15.18
CA GLU A 119 0.06 -12.34 16.50
C GLU A 119 0.43 -11.01 17.22
N LEU A 120 1.29 -10.17 16.62
CA LEU A 120 1.75 -8.94 17.27
C LEU A 120 0.64 -7.89 17.35
N SER A 121 0.60 -7.18 18.48
CA SER A 121 -0.30 -6.05 18.74
C SER A 121 0.42 -4.96 19.53
N CYS A 122 -0.17 -3.78 19.66
CA CYS A 122 0.38 -2.75 20.56
C CYS A 122 0.47 -3.23 22.03
N ALA A 123 -0.50 -4.01 22.49
CA ALA A 123 -0.57 -4.49 23.87
C ALA A 123 0.43 -5.62 24.17
N ASP A 124 0.65 -6.52 23.22
CA ASP A 124 1.50 -7.72 23.35
C ASP A 124 2.33 -7.89 22.07
N PRO A 125 3.68 -7.88 22.11
CA PRO A 125 4.55 -7.92 23.29
C PRO A 125 4.95 -6.56 23.87
N PHE A 126 4.56 -5.45 23.25
CA PHE A 126 5.16 -4.13 23.57
C PHE A 126 4.63 -3.48 24.86
N GLY A 127 3.48 -3.91 25.38
CA GLY A 127 2.87 -3.34 26.59
C GLY A 127 2.36 -1.91 26.41
N LEU A 128 2.07 -1.49 25.18
CA LEU A 128 1.67 -0.13 24.83
C LEU A 128 0.14 0.03 24.77
N PRO A 129 -0.38 1.28 24.81
CA PRO A 129 -1.79 1.57 24.64
C PRO A 129 -2.39 1.05 23.33
N SER A 130 -3.73 1.07 23.22
CA SER A 130 -4.42 0.80 21.95
C SER A 130 -3.96 1.78 20.87
N GLY A 131 -3.83 1.30 19.64
CA GLY A 131 -3.46 2.12 18.48
C GLY A 131 -3.33 1.26 17.23
N THR A 132 -2.39 1.61 16.36
CA THR A 132 -2.11 0.89 15.11
C THR A 132 -0.62 0.58 15.01
N LEU A 133 -0.27 -0.69 14.76
CA LEU A 133 1.09 -1.05 14.38
C LEU A 133 1.36 -0.57 12.94
N VAL A 134 2.56 -0.05 12.70
CA VAL A 134 3.01 0.31 11.36
C VAL A 134 4.10 -0.67 10.96
N CYS A 135 4.00 -1.29 9.79
CA CYS A 135 5.12 -2.03 9.23
C CYS A 135 6.02 -1.10 8.43
N VAL A 136 7.32 -1.06 8.74
CA VAL A 136 8.27 -0.19 8.03
C VAL A 136 8.54 -0.79 6.64
N VAL A 137 7.94 -0.18 5.62
CA VAL A 137 7.98 -0.63 4.22
C VAL A 137 9.41 -0.91 3.75
N GLY A 138 9.65 -2.13 3.22
CA GLY A 138 10.96 -2.56 2.74
C GLY A 138 12.02 -2.78 3.84
N GLN A 139 11.64 -2.74 5.12
CA GLN A 139 12.48 -3.13 6.26
C GLN A 139 11.86 -4.25 7.11
N CYS A 140 10.53 -4.40 7.11
CA CYS A 140 9.79 -5.47 7.80
C CYS A 140 10.07 -5.56 9.30
N VAL A 141 10.33 -4.39 9.87
CA VAL A 141 10.39 -4.09 11.30
C VAL A 141 9.10 -3.39 11.69
N VAL A 142 8.57 -3.72 12.87
CA VAL A 142 7.39 -3.04 13.43
C VAL A 142 7.79 -1.70 14.05
N ASP A 143 7.14 -0.62 13.59
CA ASP A 143 7.10 0.67 14.28
C ASP A 143 5.84 0.76 15.15
N THR A 144 6.06 1.09 16.42
CA THR A 144 5.02 1.25 17.45
C THR A 144 4.70 2.71 17.75
N SER A 145 5.22 3.67 16.97
CA SER A 145 4.96 5.12 17.12
C SER A 145 3.48 5.50 17.14
N GLN A 146 2.61 4.68 16.53
CA GLN A 146 1.14 4.86 16.52
C GLN A 146 0.39 3.92 17.50
N CYS A 147 1.08 3.27 18.43
CA CYS A 147 0.49 2.55 19.56
C CYS A 147 0.14 3.50 20.71
N CYS A 148 -0.82 4.39 20.45
CA CYS A 148 -1.12 5.52 21.31
C CYS A 148 -2.59 5.94 21.23
N LEU A 149 -3.05 6.57 22.29
CA LEU A 149 -4.43 7.00 22.48
C LEU A 149 -4.75 8.29 21.71
N MET A 150 -5.95 8.31 21.13
CA MET A 150 -6.55 9.42 20.40
C MET A 150 -7.36 10.34 21.32
N ASP A 151 -7.68 11.53 20.85
CA ASP A 151 -8.37 12.56 21.63
C ASP A 151 -9.69 12.08 22.25
N GLY A 152 -9.91 12.42 23.51
CA GLY A 152 -11.08 12.04 24.30
C GLY A 152 -11.05 10.63 24.90
N GLN A 153 -10.11 9.76 24.54
CA GLN A 153 -9.86 8.47 25.22
C GLN A 153 -9.30 8.70 26.64
N VAL A 154 -9.58 7.76 27.55
CA VAL A 154 -9.08 7.80 28.94
C VAL A 154 -7.62 7.33 28.98
N CYS A 155 -6.77 8.06 29.68
CA CYS A 155 -5.31 7.89 29.63
C CYS A 155 -4.60 8.03 30.98
N GLU A 156 -3.35 7.58 30.99
CA GLU A 156 -2.27 7.92 31.93
C GLU A 156 -1.19 8.79 31.24
N PRO A 157 -0.24 9.40 32.00
CA PRO A 157 0.78 10.29 31.43
C PRO A 157 1.72 9.61 30.42
N GLY A 158 1.67 10.05 29.17
CA GLY A 158 2.53 9.59 28.07
C GLY A 158 1.86 8.66 27.06
N GLU A 159 0.58 8.31 27.25
CA GLU A 159 -0.12 7.35 26.38
C GLU A 159 -0.73 7.95 25.10
N CYS A 160 -0.79 9.27 24.95
CA CYS A 160 -1.51 9.95 23.86
C CYS A 160 -0.60 10.32 22.68
N CYS A 161 -1.09 10.21 21.43
CA CYS A 161 -0.22 10.25 20.24
C CYS A 161 0.56 11.55 19.99
N ASN A 162 -0.02 12.72 20.24
CA ASN A 162 0.62 14.03 20.00
C ASN A 162 0.30 15.09 21.09
N THR A 163 -0.31 14.66 22.19
CA THR A 163 -0.84 15.53 23.25
C THR A 163 -0.42 14.97 24.61
N ASN A 164 -0.47 15.77 25.68
CA ASN A 164 -0.37 15.23 27.03
C ASN A 164 -1.71 14.64 27.49
N CYS A 165 -1.68 13.67 28.39
CA CYS A 165 -2.89 13.28 29.13
C CYS A 165 -3.29 14.41 30.10
N ASN A 166 -4.51 14.92 29.99
CA ASN A 166 -5.02 15.98 30.87
C ASN A 166 -5.33 15.40 32.26
N LEU A 167 -4.53 15.79 33.26
CA LEU A 167 -4.60 15.27 34.64
C LEU A 167 -5.83 15.73 35.46
N VAL A 168 -6.75 16.50 34.86
CA VAL A 168 -8.01 16.93 35.47
C VAL A 168 -9.20 16.14 34.91
N THR A 169 -9.12 15.73 33.64
CA THR A 169 -10.18 14.97 32.95
C THR A 169 -9.79 13.51 32.67
N ASN A 170 -8.53 13.14 32.92
CA ASN A 170 -7.86 11.89 32.57
C ASN A 170 -8.04 11.52 31.10
N LYS A 171 -7.87 12.49 30.19
CA LYS A 171 -8.11 12.33 28.75
C LYS A 171 -7.08 12.98 27.84
N CYS A 172 -6.85 12.38 26.68
CA CYS A 172 -6.07 12.97 25.59
C CYS A 172 -6.83 14.14 24.95
N GLY A 173 -6.13 15.16 24.45
CA GLY A 173 -6.69 16.17 23.54
C GLY A 173 -7.55 17.28 24.15
N LEU A 174 -7.75 17.32 25.47
CA LEU A 174 -8.69 18.22 26.17
C LEU A 174 -8.00 19.23 27.09
#